data_AF-A0A554S8Z5-F1
#
_entry.id   AF-A0A554S8Z5-F1
#
_cell.length_a   1.000
_cell.length_b   1.000
_cell.length_c   1.000
_cell.angle_alpha   90.00
_cell.angle_beta   90.00
_cell.angle_gamma   90.00
#
_symmetry.space_group_name_H-M   'P 1'
#
loop_
_entity.id
_entity.type
_entity.pdbx_description
1 polymer ?
#
loop_
_entity_poly.entity_id
_entity_poly.type
_entity_poly.pdbx_seq_one_letter_code
_entity_poly.pdbx_strand_id
1 'polypeptide(L)'
;MIRAAALSLVTMLLVAGCGTDEREADSDTQQTPSTPAEPDSAWEGIEGQRVTPSASCLVAMQAAADEPDSDRADTLIRTSLDECSGVDEWLSALDEHPGALGLTEHAVIGALDLRAACFPSPDSTVCQDANARGVTP
;
A
#
# COMPACT_ATOMS: atom_id res chain seq x y z
N MET A 1 -30.62 21.71 26.51
CA MET A 1 -29.77 22.79 27.06
C MET A 1 -28.35 22.55 26.52
N ILE A 2 -27.92 23.32 25.51
CA ILE A 2 -26.79 24.30 25.57
C ILE A 2 -25.44 23.57 25.72
N ARG A 3 -24.43 23.62 24.83
CA ARG A 3 -24.06 24.52 23.72
C ARG A 3 -22.99 23.84 22.85
N ALA A 4 -23.05 24.09 21.55
CA ALA A 4 -21.93 23.95 20.63
C ALA A 4 -20.84 25.00 20.92
N ALA A 5 -19.56 24.67 20.70
CA ALA A 5 -18.49 25.64 20.64
C ALA A 5 -17.49 25.23 19.55
N ALA A 6 -17.66 25.85 18.38
CA ALA A 6 -16.66 25.95 17.33
C ALA A 6 -15.64 27.02 17.73
N LEU A 7 -14.35 26.76 17.52
CA LEU A 7 -13.30 27.77 17.57
C LEU A 7 -12.32 27.52 16.42
N SER A 8 -12.63 28.13 15.28
CA SER A 8 -11.67 28.41 14.21
C SER A 8 -10.68 29.46 14.71
N LEU A 9 -9.39 29.17 14.63
CA LEU A 9 -8.33 30.18 14.78
C LEU A 9 -7.62 30.32 13.43
N VAL A 10 -8.01 31.34 12.68
CA VAL A 10 -7.32 31.80 11.47
C VAL A 10 -6.36 32.90 11.90
N THR A 11 -5.06 32.61 11.89
CA THR A 11 -4.02 33.61 12.12
C THR A 11 -3.59 34.19 10.78
N MET A 12 -4.19 35.33 10.40
CA MET A 12 -3.71 36.16 9.28
C MET A 12 -2.46 36.92 9.72
N LEU A 13 -1.31 36.60 9.12
CA LEU A 13 -0.09 37.40 9.19
C LEU A 13 -0.15 38.48 8.10
N LEU A 14 -0.36 39.72 8.53
CA LEU A 14 -0.18 40.92 7.71
C LEU A 14 1.31 41.20 7.53
N VAL A 15 1.81 41.09 6.29
CA VAL A 15 3.09 41.69 5.89
C VAL A 15 2.77 42.95 5.09
N ALA A 16 3.05 44.11 5.70
CA ALA A 16 3.04 45.40 5.02
C ALA A 16 4.42 45.62 4.37
N GLY A 17 4.47 45.53 3.04
CA GLY A 17 5.64 45.91 2.23
C GLY A 17 5.22 46.96 1.21
N CYS A 18 5.66 48.20 1.39
CA CYS A 18 5.54 49.27 0.41
C CYS A 18 6.51 49.03 -0.76
N GLY A 19 5.98 48.94 -1.97
CA GLY A 19 6.75 48.93 -3.21
C GLY A 19 5.82 49.04 -4.41
N THR A 20 5.64 50.25 -4.91
CA THR A 20 4.97 50.54 -6.18
C THR A 20 5.88 50.12 -7.33
N ASP A 21 5.44 49.16 -8.14
CA ASP A 21 5.80 49.08 -9.57
C ASP A 21 4.67 48.37 -10.32
N GLU A 22 4.20 49.02 -11.38
CA GLU A 22 3.09 48.61 -12.23
C GLU A 22 3.45 47.36 -13.04
N ARG A 23 2.59 46.33 -13.06
CA ARG A 23 2.55 45.37 -14.17
C ARG A 23 1.21 44.66 -14.30
N GLU A 24 0.56 44.99 -15.42
CA GLU A 24 -0.30 44.19 -16.30
C GLU A 24 -1.16 43.07 -15.69
N ALA A 25 -2.47 43.24 -15.87
CA ALA A 25 -3.47 42.20 -15.77
C ALA A 25 -3.15 41.05 -16.74
N ASP A 26 -3.03 39.83 -16.23
CA ASP A 26 -3.29 38.65 -17.03
C ASP A 26 -3.87 37.51 -16.18
N SER A 27 -5.07 37.10 -16.59
CA SER A 27 -5.69 35.78 -16.51
C SER A 27 -5.71 34.98 -15.19
N ASP A 28 -6.96 34.79 -14.73
CA ASP A 28 -7.50 33.54 -14.18
C ASP A 28 -6.49 32.45 -13.82
N THR A 29 -6.26 32.27 -12.52
CA THR A 29 -5.97 30.94 -12.00
C THR A 29 -6.75 30.78 -10.71
N GLN A 30 -8.02 30.39 -10.85
CA GLN A 30 -8.69 29.64 -9.78
C GLN A 30 -7.83 28.40 -9.52
N GLN A 31 -7.05 28.43 -8.44
CA GLN A 31 -6.54 27.21 -7.83
C GLN A 31 -7.75 26.44 -7.32
N THR A 32 -8.28 25.55 -8.16
CA THR A 32 -9.09 24.44 -7.71
C THR A 32 -8.29 23.71 -6.63
N PRO A 33 -8.82 23.49 -5.43
CA PRO A 33 -8.18 22.64 -4.45
C PRO A 33 -7.95 21.28 -5.12
N SER A 34 -6.69 20.92 -5.36
CA SER A 34 -6.34 19.61 -5.87
C SER A 34 -6.76 18.61 -4.78
N THR A 35 -7.90 17.95 -4.98
CA THR A 35 -8.20 16.70 -4.29
C THR A 35 -6.94 15.83 -4.41
N PRO A 36 -6.40 15.31 -3.30
CA PRO A 36 -5.29 14.36 -3.39
C PRO A 36 -5.72 13.27 -4.38
N ALA A 37 -4.93 13.06 -5.44
CA ALA A 37 -5.18 11.96 -6.35
C ALA A 37 -5.22 10.68 -5.50
N GLU A 38 -6.27 9.88 -5.66
CA GLU A 38 -6.26 8.53 -5.10
C GLU A 38 -5.00 7.83 -5.64
N PRO A 39 -4.29 7.04 -4.81
CA PRO A 39 -3.15 6.28 -5.31
C PRO A 39 -3.63 5.38 -6.45
N ASP A 40 -2.95 5.44 -7.59
CA ASP A 40 -3.29 4.68 -8.79
C ASP A 40 -3.12 3.15 -8.60
N SER A 41 -2.45 2.74 -7.51
CA SER A 41 -2.20 1.34 -7.14
C SER A 41 -2.99 0.89 -5.93
N ALA A 42 -3.39 -0.39 -5.93
CA ALA A 42 -4.02 -1.05 -4.79
C ALA A 42 -3.04 -1.35 -3.63
N TRP A 43 -1.74 -1.30 -3.87
CA TRP A 43 -0.69 -1.78 -2.96
C TRP A 43 0.31 -0.68 -2.61
N GLU A 44 0.83 -0.68 -1.38
CA GLU A 44 1.81 0.33 -0.96
C GLU A 44 3.18 0.10 -1.62
N GLY A 45 3.66 1.10 -2.35
CA GLY A 45 5.03 1.10 -2.89
C GLY A 45 5.29 0.12 -4.04
N ILE A 46 4.24 -0.44 -4.64
CA ILE A 46 4.32 -1.25 -5.86
C ILE A 46 3.06 -1.04 -6.71
N GLU A 47 3.24 -0.91 -8.03
CA GLU A 47 2.13 -0.87 -8.98
C GLU A 47 1.42 -2.23 -9.06
N GLY A 48 0.10 -2.22 -8.94
CA GLY A 48 -0.71 -3.42 -9.02
C GLY A 48 -2.17 -3.20 -8.70
N GLN A 49 -2.93 -4.29 -8.78
CA GLN A 49 -4.38 -4.28 -8.63
C GLN A 49 -4.84 -5.49 -7.83
N ARG A 50 -6.00 -5.35 -7.16
CA ARG A 50 -6.67 -6.48 -6.52
C ARG A 50 -7.21 -7.44 -7.56
N VAL A 51 -6.96 -8.72 -7.36
CA VAL A 51 -7.49 -9.81 -8.20
C VAL A 51 -8.11 -10.87 -7.30
N THR A 52 -9.00 -11.70 -7.85
CA THR A 52 -9.49 -12.88 -7.11
C THR A 52 -8.40 -13.94 -7.09
N PRO A 53 -7.91 -14.38 -5.90
CA PRO A 53 -6.92 -15.44 -5.83
C PRO A 53 -7.46 -16.77 -6.36
N SER A 54 -6.59 -17.54 -7.00
CA SER A 54 -6.87 -18.95 -7.30
C SER A 54 -7.04 -19.75 -6.01
N ALA A 55 -7.74 -20.88 -6.12
CA ALA A 55 -7.96 -21.75 -4.97
C ALA A 55 -6.64 -22.28 -4.37
N SER A 56 -5.61 -22.55 -5.19
CA SER A 56 -4.31 -23.02 -4.70
C SER A 56 -3.58 -21.93 -3.91
N CYS A 57 -3.52 -20.71 -4.47
CA CYS A 57 -2.90 -19.56 -3.81
C CYS A 57 -3.58 -19.25 -2.46
N LEU A 58 -4.92 -19.22 -2.43
CA LEU A 58 -5.66 -18.93 -1.22
C LEU A 58 -5.48 -20.03 -0.16
N VAL A 59 -5.54 -21.30 -0.54
CA VAL A 59 -5.32 -22.43 0.39
C VAL A 59 -3.90 -22.40 0.95
N ALA A 60 -2.89 -22.12 0.12
CA ALA A 60 -1.51 -22.01 0.58
C ALA A 60 -1.32 -20.84 1.57
N MET A 61 -1.93 -19.69 1.29
CA MET A 61 -1.86 -18.53 2.19
C MET A 61 -2.59 -18.78 3.51
N GLN A 62 -3.80 -19.35 3.47
CA GLN A 62 -4.55 -19.74 4.67
C GLN A 62 -3.77 -20.75 5.51
N ALA A 63 -3.13 -21.74 4.88
CA ALA A 63 -2.31 -22.72 5.59
C ALA A 63 -1.14 -22.05 6.34
N ALA A 64 -0.48 -21.06 5.71
CA ALA A 64 0.55 -20.27 6.37
C ALA A 64 -0.01 -19.45 7.55
N ALA A 65 -1.18 -18.83 7.38
CA ALA A 65 -1.82 -18.02 8.41
C ALA A 65 -2.29 -18.83 9.63
N ASP A 66 -2.69 -20.08 9.44
CA ASP A 66 -3.18 -20.96 10.51
C ASP A 66 -2.07 -21.69 11.27
N GLU A 67 -0.81 -21.60 10.83
CA GLU A 67 0.30 -22.33 11.44
C GLU A 67 0.89 -21.58 12.65
N PRO A 68 0.79 -22.13 13.88
CA PRO A 68 1.30 -21.48 15.07
C PRO A 68 2.83 -21.57 15.24
N ASP A 69 3.48 -22.51 14.57
CA ASP A 69 4.94 -22.69 14.61
C ASP A 69 5.62 -21.86 13.52
N SER A 70 6.48 -20.91 13.90
CA SER A 70 7.09 -19.97 12.96
C SER A 70 7.95 -20.64 11.89
N ASP A 71 8.69 -21.70 12.24
CA ASP A 71 9.60 -22.37 11.31
C ASP A 71 8.80 -23.15 10.24
N ARG A 72 7.65 -23.70 10.64
CA ARG A 72 6.71 -24.34 9.71
C ARG A 72 5.94 -23.32 8.89
N ALA A 73 5.54 -22.19 9.49
CA ALA A 73 4.90 -21.09 8.80
C ALA A 73 5.80 -20.55 7.68
N ASP A 74 7.11 -20.37 7.92
CA ASP A 74 8.09 -19.95 6.91
C ASP A 74 8.09 -20.87 5.68
N THR A 75 7.98 -22.18 5.88
CA THR A 75 7.89 -23.13 4.77
C THR A 75 6.59 -22.97 3.99
N LEU A 76 5.47 -22.71 4.67
CA LEU A 76 4.16 -22.53 4.05
C LEU A 76 4.03 -21.17 3.32
N ILE A 77 4.64 -20.11 3.85
CA ILE A 77 4.77 -18.82 3.16
C ILE A 77 5.50 -19.04 1.83
N ARG A 78 6.60 -19.80 1.83
CA ARG A 78 7.32 -20.12 0.59
C ARG A 78 6.47 -20.91 -0.39
N THR A 79 5.67 -21.87 0.09
CA THR A 79 4.69 -22.57 -0.77
C THR A 79 3.70 -21.60 -1.39
N SER A 80 3.18 -20.60 -0.64
CA SER A 80 2.28 -19.60 -1.22
C SER A 80 2.94 -18.79 -2.34
N LEU A 81 4.24 -18.48 -2.25
CA LEU A 81 4.97 -17.74 -3.27
C LEU A 81 5.12 -18.52 -4.60
N ASP A 82 5.06 -19.86 -4.53
CA ASP A 82 5.13 -20.74 -5.70
C ASP A 82 3.73 -21.06 -6.27
N GLU A 83 2.71 -21.19 -5.42
CA GLU A 83 1.34 -21.53 -5.80
C GLU A 83 0.54 -20.34 -6.37
N CYS A 84 0.93 -19.11 -6.03
CA CYS A 84 0.35 -17.90 -6.61
C CYS A 84 1.04 -17.56 -7.95
N SER A 85 0.26 -17.07 -8.92
CA SER A 85 0.74 -16.79 -10.29
C SER A 85 1.55 -15.49 -10.43
N GLY A 86 1.53 -14.62 -9.41
CA GLY A 86 2.29 -13.36 -9.41
C GLY A 86 1.95 -12.48 -8.22
N VAL A 87 2.54 -11.28 -8.21
CA VAL A 87 2.45 -10.30 -7.11
C VAL A 87 1.01 -9.93 -6.76
N ASP A 88 0.20 -9.59 -7.76
CA ASP A 88 -1.18 -9.12 -7.53
C ASP A 88 -2.03 -10.19 -6.85
N GLU A 89 -1.85 -11.45 -7.24
CA GLU A 89 -2.58 -12.58 -6.65
C GLU A 89 -2.11 -12.86 -5.22
N TRP A 90 -0.80 -12.87 -5.00
CA TRP A 90 -0.23 -13.12 -3.68
C TRP A 90 -0.59 -12.03 -2.68
N LEU A 91 -0.52 -10.75 -3.08
CA LEU A 91 -0.94 -9.63 -2.22
C LEU A 91 -2.45 -9.64 -1.96
N SER A 92 -3.27 -10.05 -2.95
CA SER A 92 -4.71 -10.22 -2.74
C SER A 92 -5.00 -11.34 -1.73
N ALA A 93 -4.30 -12.47 -1.81
CA ALA A 93 -4.43 -13.55 -0.84
C ALA A 93 -3.90 -13.15 0.55
N LEU A 94 -2.82 -12.38 0.63
CA LEU A 94 -2.26 -11.89 1.90
C LEU A 94 -3.22 -10.89 2.57
N ASP A 95 -3.91 -10.05 1.79
CA ASP A 95 -4.94 -9.14 2.31
C ASP A 95 -6.14 -9.89 2.91
N GLU A 96 -6.50 -11.05 2.34
CA GLU A 96 -7.51 -11.94 2.92
C GLU A 96 -7.00 -12.73 4.15
N HIS A 97 -5.70 -13.03 4.19
CA HIS A 97 -5.07 -13.83 5.25
C HIS A 97 -3.80 -13.17 5.81
N PRO A 98 -3.89 -11.99 6.44
CA PRO A 98 -2.72 -11.21 6.88
C PRO A 98 -1.90 -11.93 7.95
N GLY A 99 -2.51 -12.87 8.68
CA GLY A 99 -1.85 -13.73 9.64
C GLY A 99 -0.68 -14.55 9.05
N ALA A 100 -0.63 -14.78 7.74
CA ALA A 100 0.46 -15.50 7.08
C ALA A 100 1.83 -14.82 7.30
N LEU A 101 1.87 -13.49 7.49
CA LEU A 101 3.07 -12.74 7.86
C LEU A 101 2.99 -12.13 9.27
N GLY A 102 2.08 -12.62 10.11
CA GLY A 102 1.84 -12.05 11.43
C GLY A 102 1.27 -10.62 11.40
N LEU A 103 0.63 -10.23 10.30
CA LEU A 103 -0.02 -8.93 10.14
C LEU A 103 -1.44 -8.95 10.74
N THR A 104 -2.00 -7.75 10.93
CA THR A 104 -3.39 -7.57 11.38
C THR A 104 -4.32 -7.26 10.21
N GLU A 105 -5.63 -7.41 10.40
CA GLU A 105 -6.68 -7.13 9.38
C GLU A 105 -6.67 -5.70 8.80
N HIS A 106 -5.94 -4.76 9.41
CA HIS A 106 -5.85 -3.38 8.96
C HIS A 106 -4.43 -3.00 8.51
N ALA A 107 -3.56 -3.98 8.31
CA ALA A 107 -2.22 -3.74 7.82
C ALA A 107 -2.27 -3.15 6.41
N VAL A 108 -1.41 -2.17 6.15
CA VAL A 108 -1.17 -1.70 4.78
C VAL A 108 -0.18 -2.66 4.16
N ILE A 109 -0.59 -3.32 3.08
CA ILE A 109 0.15 -4.40 2.42
C ILE A 109 0.79 -3.86 1.13
N GLY A 110 2.01 -4.29 0.84
CA GLY A 110 2.68 -3.94 -0.42
C GLY A 110 4.13 -4.39 -0.51
N ALA A 111 4.99 -3.50 -1.01
CA ALA A 111 6.36 -3.83 -1.40
C ALA A 111 7.22 -4.34 -0.23
N LEU A 112 7.00 -3.86 1.00
CA LEU A 112 7.77 -4.32 2.15
C LEU A 112 7.51 -5.79 2.47
N ASP A 113 6.25 -6.22 2.39
CA ASP A 113 5.82 -7.60 2.64
C ASP A 113 6.41 -8.54 1.58
N LEU A 114 6.42 -8.11 0.32
CA LEU A 114 7.10 -8.84 -0.76
C LEU A 114 8.61 -8.97 -0.48
N ARG A 115 9.31 -7.91 -0.07
CA ARG A 115 10.75 -8.01 0.25
C ARG A 115 11.00 -9.01 1.36
N ALA A 116 10.20 -8.96 2.42
CA ALA A 116 10.31 -9.87 3.55
C ALA A 116 10.09 -11.33 3.13
N ALA A 117 9.01 -11.60 2.39
CA ALA A 117 8.69 -12.95 1.92
C ALA A 117 9.69 -13.47 0.87
N CYS A 118 10.22 -12.60 0.01
CA CYS A 118 11.12 -12.96 -1.08
C CYS A 118 12.58 -13.11 -0.68
N PHE A 119 13.01 -12.54 0.45
CA PHE A 119 14.38 -12.68 0.94
C PHE A 119 14.84 -14.15 1.06
N PRO A 120 14.07 -15.08 1.65
CA PRO A 120 14.44 -16.50 1.69
C PRO A 120 14.12 -17.29 0.41
N SER A 121 13.44 -16.72 -0.59
CA SER A 121 12.94 -17.45 -1.77
C SER A 121 12.91 -16.59 -3.05
N PRO A 122 14.06 -16.10 -3.51
CA PRO A 122 14.15 -15.19 -4.65
C PRO A 122 13.69 -15.82 -5.99
N ASP A 123 13.73 -17.15 -6.08
CA ASP A 123 13.44 -17.87 -7.33
C ASP A 123 11.96 -18.25 -7.50
N SER A 124 11.10 -17.97 -6.51
CA SER A 124 9.66 -18.28 -6.60
C SER A 124 8.94 -17.43 -7.64
N THR A 125 7.80 -17.90 -8.14
CA THR A 125 7.01 -17.22 -9.19
C THR A 125 6.68 -15.78 -8.80
N VAL A 126 6.17 -15.57 -7.58
CA VAL A 126 5.84 -14.23 -7.06
C VAL A 126 7.08 -13.34 -6.97
N CYS A 127 8.21 -13.87 -6.51
CA CYS A 127 9.42 -13.08 -6.31
C CYS A 127 10.14 -12.70 -7.61
N GLN A 128 10.05 -13.55 -8.63
CA GLN A 128 10.51 -13.19 -9.97
C GLN A 128 9.66 -12.05 -10.56
N ASP A 129 8.34 -12.09 -10.39
CA ASP A 129 7.44 -11.01 -10.80
C ASP A 129 7.71 -9.72 -10.00
N ALA A 130 7.87 -9.80 -8.67
CA ALA A 130 8.22 -8.67 -7.82
C ALA A 130 9.52 -8.00 -8.26
N ASN A 131 10.55 -8.79 -8.56
CA ASN A 131 11.82 -8.29 -9.06
C ASN A 131 11.68 -7.62 -10.45
N ALA A 132 10.87 -8.19 -11.35
CA ALA A 132 10.56 -7.57 -12.64
C ALA A 132 9.85 -6.22 -12.50
N ARG A 133 9.11 -6.02 -11.40
CA ARG A 133 8.46 -4.77 -11.00
C ARG A 133 9.36 -3.84 -10.16
N GLY A 134 10.64 -4.18 -9.97
CA GLY A 134 11.61 -3.36 -9.24
C GLY A 134 11.55 -3.50 -7.71
N VAL A 135 10.84 -4.51 -7.20
CA VAL A 135 10.86 -4.87 -5.78
C VAL A 135 11.86 -6.00 -5.58
N THR A 136 13.10 -5.61 -5.28
CA THR A 136 14.18 -6.55 -4.95
C THR A 136 14.13 -6.93 -3.47
N PRO A 137 14.42 -8.20 -3.12
CA PRO A 137 14.63 -8.61 -1.74
C PRO A 137 15.79 -7.87 -1.05
#